data_AF-A0A1C6LRR5-F1
#
_entry.id   AF-A0A1C6LRR5-F1
#
_cell.length_a   1.000
_cell.length_b   1.000
_cell.length_c   1.000
_cell.angle_alpha   90.00
_cell.angle_beta   90.00
_cell.angle_gamma   90.00
#
_symmetry.space_group_name_H-M   'P 1'
#
loop_
_entity.id
_entity.type
_entity.pdbx_description
1 polymer ?
#
loop_
_entity_poly.entity_id
_entity_poly.type
_entity_poly.pdbx_seq_one_letter_code
_entity_poly.pdbx_strand_id
1 'polypeptide(L)' 'MDPYASGSERITLMAVGEFRAALDAFERGEMAAAVSGLMAIDTASWQAIESRLAALGGSMPELLTLVRSSRER' A
#
# COMPACT_ATOMS: atom_id res chain seq x y z
N MET A 1 28.95 -12.87 8.56
CA MET A 1 27.90 -11.87 8.86
C MET A 1 27.99 -10.83 7.76
N ASP A 2 27.19 -11.01 6.71
CA ASP A 2 27.22 -10.17 5.52
C ASP A 2 26.63 -8.78 5.80
N PRO A 3 27.37 -7.69 5.60
CA PRO A 3 26.89 -6.32 5.88
C PRO A 3 25.88 -5.79 4.84
N TYR A 4 25.42 -6.63 3.92
CA TYR A 4 24.47 -6.29 2.85
C TYR A 4 23.15 -7.08 2.94
N ALA A 5 22.86 -7.71 4.07
CA ALA A 5 21.56 -8.33 4.34
C ALA A 5 20.40 -7.32 4.50
N SER A 6 20.50 -6.13 3.90
CA SER A 6 19.32 -5.35 3.52
C SER A 6 18.70 -6.02 2.30
N GLY A 7 18.06 -7.16 2.53
CA GLY A 7 17.25 -7.81 1.51
C GLY A 7 16.31 -6.77 0.93
N SER A 8 16.44 -6.47 -0.35
CA SER A 8 15.53 -5.53 -1.00
C SER A 8 14.11 -5.92 -0.65
N GLU A 9 13.41 -5.04 0.08
CA GLU A 9 11.97 -5.12 0.33
C GLU A 9 11.28 -5.04 -1.04
N ARG A 10 11.18 -6.19 -1.69
CA ARG A 10 10.69 -6.30 -3.07
C ARG A 10 9.17 -6.35 -3.01
N ILE A 11 8.55 -5.24 -3.36
CA ILE A 11 7.12 -5.19 -3.66
C ILE A 11 6.91 -5.92 -4.99
N THR A 12 6.09 -6.97 -4.99
CA THR A 12 5.81 -7.72 -6.22
C THR A 12 4.90 -6.93 -7.15
N LEU A 13 4.94 -7.21 -8.46
CA LEU A 13 4.01 -6.59 -9.42
C LEU A 13 2.54 -6.93 -9.12
N MET A 14 2.28 -8.13 -8.59
CA MET A 14 0.94 -8.51 -8.13
C MET A 14 0.48 -7.61 -7.00
N ALA A 15 1.31 -7.43 -5.96
CA ALA A 15 0.99 -6.55 -4.84
C ALA A 15 0.79 -5.09 -5.28
N VAL A 16 1.56 -4.59 -6.24
CA VAL A 16 1.34 -3.25 -6.83
C VAL A 16 -0.03 -3.17 -7.50
N GLY A 17 -0.42 -4.21 -8.25
CA GLY A 17 -1.72 -4.30 -8.90
C GLY A 17 -2.88 -4.29 -7.90
N GLU A 18 -2.81 -5.13 -6.88
CA GLU A 18 -3.81 -5.22 -5.81
C GLU A 18 -3.90 -3.92 -5.01
N PHE A 19 -2.75 -3.31 -4.69
CA PHE A 19 -2.70 -2.04 -3.98
C PHE A 19 -3.35 -0.91 -4.80
N ARG A 20 -3.03 -0.81 -6.10
CA ARG A 20 -3.67 0.18 -6.98
C ARG A 20 -5.17 -0.05 -7.09
N ALA A 21 -5.61 -1.30 -7.27
CA ALA A 21 -7.02 -1.64 -7.34
C ALA A 21 -7.76 -1.29 -6.04
N ALA A 22 -7.12 -1.50 -4.88
CA ALA A 22 -7.66 -1.13 -3.58
C ALA A 22 -7.81 0.38 -3.42
N LEU A 23 -6.82 1.17 -3.86
CA LEU A 23 -6.91 2.64 -3.86
C LEU A 23 -8.00 3.13 -4.81
N ASP A 24 -8.06 2.61 -6.04
CA ASP A 24 -9.10 2.96 -7.02
C ASP A 24 -10.51 2.65 -6.47
N ALA A 25 -10.69 1.50 -5.80
CA ALA A 25 -11.95 1.11 -5.16
C ALA A 25 -12.29 2.03 -3.97
N PHE A 26 -11.29 2.38 -3.16
CA PHE A 26 -11.44 3.31 -2.05
C PHE A 26 -11.87 4.70 -2.56
N GLU A 27 -11.28 5.19 -3.65
CA GLU A 27 -11.66 6.44 -4.31
C GLU A 27 -13.11 6.42 -4.79
N ARG A 28 -13.58 5.30 -5.35
CA ARG A 28 -14.98 5.13 -5.75
C ARG A 28 -15.96 5.01 -4.57
N GLY A 29 -15.47 4.78 -3.35
CA GLY A 29 -16.28 4.52 -2.16
C GLY A 29 -16.69 3.05 -1.99
N GLU A 30 -16.08 2.16 -2.74
CA GLU A 30 -16.33 0.70 -2.73
C GLU A 30 -15.54 0.03 -1.60
N MET A 31 -15.90 0.33 -0.34
CA MET A 31 -15.12 -0.08 0.84
C MET A 31 -14.84 -1.59 0.92
N ALA A 32 -15.81 -2.44 0.55
CA ALA A 32 -15.62 -3.88 0.55
C ALA A 32 -14.55 -4.34 -0.46
N ALA A 33 -14.53 -3.75 -1.66
CA ALA A 33 -13.53 -4.04 -2.68
C ALA A 33 -12.15 -3.50 -2.28
N ALA A 34 -12.10 -2.32 -1.67
CA ALA A 34 -10.86 -1.74 -1.16
C ALA A 34 -10.21 -2.64 -0.09
N VAL A 35 -10.99 -3.07 0.92
CA VAL A 35 -10.49 -3.98 1.97
C VAL A 35 -10.06 -5.31 1.38
N SER A 36 -10.85 -5.87 0.45
CA SER A 36 -10.50 -7.13 -0.22
C SER A 36 -9.17 -7.04 -0.97
N GLY A 37 -8.92 -5.95 -1.70
CA GLY A 37 -7.67 -5.74 -2.42
C GLY A 37 -6.47 -5.60 -1.48
N LEU A 38 -6.63 -4.89 -0.35
CA LEU A 38 -5.56 -4.81 0.65
C LEU A 38 -5.26 -6.17 1.29
N MET A 39 -6.28 -6.98 1.56
CA MET A 39 -6.13 -8.31 2.14
C MET A 39 -5.52 -9.33 1.17
N ALA A 40 -5.56 -9.07 -0.14
CA ALA A 40 -4.94 -9.91 -1.16
C ALA A 40 -3.41 -9.70 -1.26
N ILE A 41 -2.88 -8.61 -0.67
CA ILE A 41 -1.44 -8.33 -0.66
C ILE A 41 -0.74 -9.30 0.29
N ASP A 42 0.31 -9.96 -0.20
CA ASP A 42 1.11 -10.85 0.62
C ASP A 42 1.86 -10.10 1.73
N THR A 43 2.12 -10.77 2.85
CA THR A 43 2.71 -10.14 4.05
C THR A 43 4.06 -9.46 3.77
N ALA A 44 4.90 -10.04 2.90
CA ALA A 44 6.21 -9.46 2.62
C ALA A 44 6.08 -8.16 1.79
N SER A 45 5.21 -8.15 0.78
CA SER A 45 4.91 -6.94 0.03
C SER A 45 4.22 -5.88 0.88
N TRP A 46 3.34 -6.27 1.80
CA TRP A 46 2.70 -5.34 2.74
C TRP A 46 3.72 -4.62 3.62
N GLN A 47 4.64 -5.37 4.24
CA GLN A 47 5.72 -4.80 5.06
C GLN A 47 6.62 -3.85 4.24
N ALA A 48 6.95 -4.24 2.99
CA ALA A 48 7.71 -3.41 2.07
C ALA A 48 7.01 -2.08 1.73
N ILE A 49 5.68 -2.10 1.58
CA ILE A 49 4.87 -0.89 1.38
C ILE A 49 4.90 -0.03 2.64
N GLU A 50 4.68 -0.61 3.82
CA GLU A 50 4.71 0.12 5.09
C GLU A 50 6.07 0.76 5.38
N SER A 51 7.16 0.03 5.19
CA SER A 51 8.53 0.51 5.32
C SER A 51 8.81 1.68 4.39
N ARG A 52 8.34 1.59 3.13
CA ARG A 52 8.49 2.67 2.16
C ARG A 52 7.66 3.90 2.49
N LEU A 53 6.44 3.74 3.01
CA LEU A 53 5.63 4.86 3.50
C LEU A 53 6.29 5.54 4.70
N ALA A 54 6.79 4.75 5.65
CA ALA A 54 7.49 5.26 6.83
C ALA A 54 8.77 6.02 6.44
N ALA A 55 9.53 5.53 5.44
CA ALA A 55 10.70 6.22 4.91
C ALA A 55 10.37 7.57 4.26
N LEU A 56 9.14 7.75 3.78
CA LEU A 56 8.60 9.01 3.26
C LEU A 56 7.97 9.89 4.36
N GLY A 57 7.99 9.44 5.62
CA GLY A 57 7.42 10.15 6.76
C GLY A 57 5.89 10.04 6.87
N GLY A 58 5.28 9.03 6.24
CA GLY A 58 3.83 8.82 6.27
C GLY A 58 3.43 7.41 6.72
N SER A 59 2.13 7.20 6.77
CA SER A 59 1.50 5.94 7.13
C SER A 59 0.35 5.59 6.19
N MET A 60 -0.09 4.34 6.21
CA MET A 60 -1.23 3.90 5.38
C MET A 60 -2.53 4.67 5.67
N PRO A 61 -2.92 4.95 6.93
CA PRO A 61 -4.10 5.77 7.22
C PRO A 61 -4.00 7.20 6.68
N GLU A 62 -2.80 7.80 6.73
CA GLU A 62 -2.56 9.14 6.16
C GLU A 62 -2.68 9.11 4.63
N LEU A 63 -2.14 8.07 3.98
CA LEU A 63 -2.29 7.88 2.54
C LEU A 63 -3.78 7.78 2.15
N LEU A 64 -4.56 6.95 2.85
CA LEU A 64 -5.99 6.81 2.58
C LEU A 64 -6.74 8.14 2.79
N THR A 65 -6.35 8.91 3.80
CA THR A 65 -6.90 10.26 4.01
C THR A 65 -6.59 11.18 2.84
N LEU A 66 -5.35 11.20 2.34
CA LEU A 66 -4.92 12.00 1.19
C LEU A 66 -5.67 11.62 -0.10
N VAL A 67 -5.86 10.33 -0.32
CA VAL A 67 -6.60 9.80 -1.48
C VAL A 67 -8.06 10.24 -1.43
N ARG A 68 -8.70 10.19 -0.24
CA ARG A 68 -10.07 10.68 -0.06
C ARG A 68 -10.19 12.19 -0.30
N SER A 69 -9.30 12.98 0.27
CA SER A 69 -9.33 14.44 0.13
C SER A 69 -9.06 14.92 -1.30
N SER A 70 -8.44 14.09 -2.14
CA SER A 70 -8.24 14.40 -3.56
C SER A 70 -9.54 14.35 -4.37
N ARG A 71 -10.59 13.65 -3.90
CA ARG A 71 -11.93 13.62 -4.50
C ARG A 71 -12.78 14.84 -4.15
N GLU A 72 -12.48 15.51 -3.04
CA GLU A 72 -13.26 16.64 -2.52
C GLU A 72 -12.82 17.99 -3.10
N ARG A 73 -11.83 18.00 -4.01
CA ARG A 73 -11.35 19.17 -4.75
C ARG A 73 -11.79 19.13 -6.20
#